data_AF-A0A5J4QY22-F1
#
_entry.id   AF-A0A5J4QY22-F1
#
_cell.length_a   1.000
_cell.length_b   1.000
_cell.length_c   1.000
_cell.angle_alpha   90.00
_cell.angle_beta   90.00
_cell.angle_gamma   90.00
#
_symmetry.space_group_name_H-M   'P 1'
#
loop_
_entity.id
_entity.type
_entity.pdbx_description
1 polymer ?
#
loop_
_entity_poly.entity_id
_entity_poly.type
_entity_poly.pdbx_seq_one_letter_code
_entity_poly.pdbx_strand_id
1 'polypeptide(L)'
;MKATPIPIAKKEEINRNQIREEHLQTEFQKRNNVKTIATQYTQTTFAPYLTDSDIIRLCDYIDLYAERKEIRNVTPIKVSNQLTTTDIYHFGWNIWNHFRTGKQDNMALFLKIVFAHTLQDVEVETIKKHLKDEELKGIIMIKEDISK
;
A
#
# COMPACT_ATOMS: atom_id res chain seq x y z
N MET A 1 -45.93 -0.69 41.08
CA MET A 1 -45.05 -0.32 39.93
C MET A 1 -44.71 -1.61 39.20
N LYS A 2 -45.25 -1.83 37.99
CA LYS A 2 -44.92 -3.03 37.18
C LYS A 2 -43.88 -2.64 36.14
N ALA A 3 -42.72 -3.29 36.19
CA ALA A 3 -41.68 -3.15 35.18
C ALA A 3 -42.20 -3.72 33.85
N THR A 4 -42.34 -2.86 32.85
CA THR A 4 -42.72 -3.27 31.50
C THR A 4 -41.57 -4.09 30.90
N PRO A 5 -41.79 -5.30 30.37
CA PRO A 5 -40.73 -6.07 29.73
C PRO A 5 -40.26 -5.31 28.50
N ILE A 6 -38.95 -5.01 28.42
CA ILE A 6 -38.36 -4.54 27.16
C ILE A 6 -38.60 -5.66 26.12
N PRO A 7 -39.22 -5.37 24.96
CA PRO A 7 -39.54 -6.41 23.98
C PRO A 7 -38.26 -7.08 23.52
N ILE A 8 -38.22 -8.41 23.60
CA ILE A 8 -37.08 -9.26 23.19
C ILE A 8 -36.58 -8.90 21.78
N ALA A 9 -37.50 -8.56 20.88
CA ALA A 9 -37.20 -8.07 19.52
C ALA A 9 -36.30 -6.82 19.48
N LYS A 10 -36.50 -5.84 20.39
CA LYS A 10 -35.63 -4.65 20.48
C LYS A 10 -34.24 -5.00 20.99
N LYS A 11 -34.13 -5.94 21.93
CA LYS A 11 -32.84 -6.38 22.48
C LYS A 11 -32.03 -7.17 21.45
N GLU A 12 -32.68 -8.02 20.67
CA GLU A 12 -32.06 -8.75 19.56
C GLU A 12 -31.63 -7.82 18.41
N GLU A 13 -32.42 -6.78 18.11
CA GLU A 13 -32.06 -5.79 17.10
C GLU A 13 -30.88 -4.91 17.52
N ILE A 14 -30.84 -4.47 18.80
CA ILE A 14 -29.69 -3.78 19.39
C ILE A 14 -28.43 -4.65 19.33
N ASN A 15 -28.54 -5.94 19.65
CA ASN A 15 -27.41 -6.88 19.58
C ASN A 15 -26.88 -7.06 18.14
N ARG A 16 -27.76 -7.18 17.15
CA ARG A 16 -27.36 -7.25 15.73
C ARG A 16 -26.71 -5.96 15.23
N ASN A 17 -27.18 -4.80 15.67
CA ASN A 17 -26.59 -3.52 15.29
C ASN A 17 -25.20 -3.33 15.92
N GLN A 18 -25.02 -3.70 17.18
CA GLN A 18 -23.72 -3.69 17.85
C GLN A 18 -22.69 -4.58 17.12
N ILE A 19 -23.08 -5.81 16.73
CA ILE A 19 -22.21 -6.71 15.95
C ILE A 19 -21.80 -6.06 14.62
N ARG A 20 -22.71 -5.37 13.93
CA ARG A 20 -22.41 -4.66 12.68
C ARG A 20 -21.45 -3.50 12.90
N GLU A 21 -21.66 -2.69 13.94
CA GLU A 21 -20.79 -1.57 14.30
C GLU A 21 -19.38 -2.05 14.67
N GLU A 22 -19.26 -3.10 15.48
CA GLU A 22 -17.98 -3.73 15.84
C GLU A 22 -17.25 -4.26 14.62
N HIS A 23 -17.95 -4.91 13.69
CA HIS A 23 -17.37 -5.40 12.44
C HIS A 23 -16.84 -4.24 11.58
N LEU A 24 -17.64 -3.19 11.37
CA LEU A 24 -17.23 -2.02 10.59
C LEU A 24 -16.02 -1.31 11.22
N GLN A 25 -16.01 -1.16 12.54
CA GLN A 25 -14.89 -0.55 13.26
C GLN A 25 -13.63 -1.40 13.17
N THR A 26 -13.76 -2.73 13.30
CA THR A 26 -12.64 -3.67 13.15
C THR A 26 -12.04 -3.58 11.74
N GLU A 27 -12.88 -3.61 10.70
CA GLU A 27 -12.41 -3.51 9.31
C GLU A 27 -11.76 -2.15 9.02
N PHE A 28 -12.30 -1.06 9.58
CA PHE A 28 -11.70 0.27 9.48
C PHE A 28 -10.31 0.33 10.13
N GLN A 29 -10.18 -0.21 11.35
CA GLN A 29 -8.90 -0.29 12.05
C GLN A 29 -7.89 -1.15 11.28
N LYS A 30 -8.33 -2.29 10.76
CA LYS A 30 -7.49 -3.21 9.97
C LYS A 30 -6.99 -2.52 8.70
N ARG A 31 -7.86 -1.82 7.98
CA ARG A 31 -7.52 -1.04 6.79
C ARG A 31 -6.51 0.07 7.09
N ASN A 32 -6.73 0.82 8.17
CA ASN A 32 -5.80 1.88 8.57
C ASN A 32 -4.44 1.31 8.99
N ASN A 33 -4.43 0.20 9.73
CA ASN A 33 -3.18 -0.45 10.14
C ASN A 33 -2.34 -0.89 8.93
N VAL A 34 -2.97 -1.52 7.94
CA VAL A 34 -2.30 -1.94 6.69
C VAL A 34 -1.68 -0.73 5.98
N LYS A 35 -2.38 0.40 5.91
CA LYS A 35 -1.82 1.64 5.33
C LYS A 35 -0.65 2.19 6.14
N THR A 36 -0.78 2.29 7.46
CA THR A 36 0.29 2.77 8.35
C THR A 36 1.58 1.98 8.17
N ILE A 37 1.49 0.65 8.07
CA ILE A 37 2.64 -0.23 7.83
C ILE A 37 3.32 0.11 6.49
N ALA A 38 2.55 0.26 5.41
CA ALA A 38 3.11 0.59 4.09
C ALA A 38 3.78 1.97 4.08
N THR A 39 3.17 2.96 4.75
CA THR A 39 3.72 4.31 4.91
C THR A 39 5.05 4.26 5.66
N GLN A 40 5.10 3.57 6.81
CA GLN A 40 6.32 3.46 7.60
C GLN A 40 7.42 2.71 6.85
N TYR A 41 7.08 1.62 6.16
CA TYR A 41 8.01 0.89 5.29
C TYR A 41 8.59 1.81 4.21
N THR A 42 7.75 2.61 3.55
CA THR A 42 8.17 3.53 2.49
C THR A 42 9.08 4.63 3.04
N GLN A 43 8.69 5.27 4.14
CA GLN A 43 9.48 6.32 4.79
C GLN A 43 10.87 5.82 5.20
N THR A 44 10.92 4.68 5.87
CA THR A 44 12.20 4.09 6.32
C THR A 44 13.08 3.63 5.16
N THR A 45 12.47 3.03 4.13
CA THR A 45 13.20 2.54 2.93
C THR A 45 13.82 3.69 2.15
N PHE A 46 13.10 4.81 1.98
CA PHE A 46 13.53 5.91 1.13
C PHE A 46 14.19 7.08 1.85
N ALA A 47 14.22 7.11 3.19
CA ALA A 47 14.88 8.15 3.99
C ALA A 47 16.31 8.50 3.51
N PRO A 48 17.17 7.54 3.11
CA PRO A 48 18.52 7.87 2.63
C PRO A 48 18.58 8.35 1.18
N TYR A 49 17.47 8.23 0.41
CA TYR A 49 17.49 8.30 -1.05
C TYR A 49 16.57 9.38 -1.64
N LEU A 50 15.73 10.00 -0.82
CA LEU A 50 14.75 11.01 -1.21
C LEU A 50 14.71 12.17 -0.22
N THR A 51 14.20 13.31 -0.68
CA THR A 51 13.86 14.43 0.20
C THR A 51 12.59 14.14 1.00
N ASP A 52 12.41 14.81 2.15
CA ASP A 52 11.17 14.67 2.94
C ASP A 52 9.91 14.95 2.10
N SER A 53 9.96 15.97 1.22
CA SER A 53 8.85 16.28 0.32
C SER A 53 8.56 15.17 -0.70
N ASP A 54 9.60 14.51 -1.21
CA ASP A 54 9.43 13.38 -2.13
C ASP A 54 8.90 12.13 -1.41
N ILE A 55 9.33 11.91 -0.16
CA ILE A 55 8.83 10.81 0.67
C ILE A 55 7.35 11.00 0.97
N ILE A 56 6.93 12.22 1.38
CA ILE A 56 5.52 12.54 1.63
C ILE A 56 4.69 12.26 0.37
N ARG A 57 5.13 12.76 -0.78
CA ARG A 57 4.45 12.56 -2.05
C ARG A 57 4.39 11.09 -2.47
N LEU A 58 5.46 10.33 -2.26
CA LEU A 58 5.47 8.89 -2.53
C LEU A 58 4.46 8.16 -1.63
N CYS A 59 4.36 8.53 -0.35
CA CYS A 59 3.34 7.98 0.55
C CYS A 59 1.92 8.32 0.07
N ASP A 60 1.66 9.54 -0.39
CA ASP A 60 0.36 9.92 -0.94
C ASP A 60 -0.02 9.07 -2.16
N TYR A 61 0.93 8.79 -3.05
CA TYR A 61 0.69 7.90 -4.19
C TYR A 61 0.39 6.46 -3.77
N ILE A 62 1.06 5.95 -2.74
CA ILE A 62 0.80 4.61 -2.19
C ILE A 62 -0.59 4.55 -1.56
N ASP A 63 -1.02 5.61 -0.89
CA ASP A 63 -2.36 5.72 -0.34
C ASP A 63 -3.43 5.68 -1.45
N LEU A 64 -3.22 6.41 -2.56
CA LEU A 64 -4.09 6.33 -3.73
C LEU A 64 -4.13 4.92 -4.33
N TYR A 65 -2.96 4.28 -4.46
CA TYR A 65 -2.84 2.90 -4.95
C TYR A 65 -3.61 1.92 -4.04
N ALA A 66 -3.43 2.00 -2.72
CA ALA A 66 -4.09 1.15 -1.74
C ALA A 66 -5.62 1.31 -1.77
N GLU A 67 -6.10 2.52 -2.06
CA GLU A 67 -7.52 2.82 -2.23
C GLU A 67 -8.06 2.49 -3.63
N ARG A 68 -7.21 2.00 -4.54
CA ARG A 68 -7.54 1.76 -5.96
C ARG A 68 -8.10 3.00 -6.64
N LYS A 69 -7.65 4.18 -6.20
CA LYS A 69 -7.96 5.45 -6.83
C LYS A 69 -7.03 5.66 -8.01
N GLU A 70 -7.53 6.37 -9.01
CA GLU A 70 -6.69 6.77 -10.13
C GLU A 70 -5.60 7.75 -9.67
N ILE A 71 -4.40 7.55 -10.20
CA ILE A 71 -3.28 8.45 -9.97
C ILE A 71 -3.13 9.33 -11.21
N ARG A 72 -3.57 10.58 -11.09
CA ARG A 72 -3.53 11.59 -12.16
C ARG A 72 -2.53 12.69 -11.81
N ASN A 73 -2.01 13.38 -12.83
CA ASN A 73 -1.08 14.51 -12.67
C ASN A 73 0.14 14.19 -11.78
N VAL A 74 0.66 12.97 -11.92
CA VAL A 74 1.84 12.53 -11.17
C VAL A 74 3.03 13.36 -11.56
N THR A 75 3.64 13.97 -10.57
CA THR A 75 5.02 14.43 -10.71
C THR A 75 5.93 13.28 -10.30
N PRO A 76 6.77 12.75 -11.20
CA PRO A 76 7.60 11.58 -10.92
C PRO A 76 8.58 11.81 -9.77
N ILE A 77 8.87 10.74 -9.06
CA ILE A 77 9.89 10.66 -8.01
C ILE A 77 11.24 10.37 -8.67
N LYS A 78 12.21 11.26 -8.44
CA LYS A 78 13.59 11.05 -8.85
C LYS A 78 14.39 10.52 -7.66
N VAL A 79 14.68 9.23 -7.67
CA VAL A 79 15.50 8.58 -6.64
C VAL A 79 16.99 8.88 -6.83
N SER A 80 17.76 8.75 -5.75
CA SER A 80 19.22 8.71 -5.80
C SER A 80 19.74 7.67 -6.80
N ASN A 81 20.86 7.95 -7.45
CA ASN A 81 21.54 7.03 -8.38
C ASN A 81 22.09 5.76 -7.71
N GLN A 82 22.04 5.68 -6.38
CA GLN A 82 22.35 4.47 -5.63
C GLN A 82 21.27 3.40 -5.77
N LEU A 83 20.02 3.79 -6.00
CA LEU A 83 18.92 2.85 -6.22
C LEU A 83 18.85 2.46 -7.69
N THR A 84 18.85 1.16 -7.93
CA THR A 84 18.77 0.55 -9.26
C THR A 84 17.32 0.30 -9.66
N THR A 85 17.12 -0.04 -10.93
CA THR A 85 15.83 -0.55 -11.42
C THR A 85 15.34 -1.77 -10.64
N THR A 86 16.23 -2.68 -10.26
CA THR A 86 15.92 -3.85 -9.41
C THR A 86 15.37 -3.41 -8.04
N ASP A 87 15.95 -2.37 -7.43
CA ASP A 87 15.45 -1.84 -6.15
C ASP A 87 14.01 -1.33 -6.25
N ILE A 88 13.68 -0.65 -7.37
CA ILE A 88 12.32 -0.16 -7.62
C ILE A 88 11.34 -1.30 -7.86
N TYR A 89 11.77 -2.39 -8.51
CA TYR A 89 10.96 -3.60 -8.68
C TYR A 89 10.65 -4.26 -7.35
N HIS A 90 11.68 -4.49 -6.52
CA HIS A 90 11.52 -5.08 -5.20
C HIS A 90 10.61 -4.24 -4.30
N PHE A 91 10.78 -2.92 -4.33
CA PHE A 91 9.88 -2.02 -3.63
C PHE A 91 8.42 -2.20 -4.07
N GLY A 92 8.15 -2.21 -5.38
CA GLY A 92 6.80 -2.40 -5.89
C GLY A 92 6.23 -3.78 -5.53
N TRP A 93 7.04 -4.84 -5.57
CA TRP A 93 6.61 -6.16 -5.14
C TRP A 93 6.25 -6.19 -3.66
N ASN A 94 7.07 -5.58 -2.80
CA ASN A 94 6.84 -5.49 -1.36
C ASN A 94 5.49 -4.80 -1.06
N ILE A 95 5.23 -3.66 -1.71
CA ILE A 95 3.96 -2.94 -1.58
C ILE A 95 2.78 -3.77 -2.12
N TRP A 96 2.91 -4.36 -3.31
CA TRP A 96 1.85 -5.18 -3.90
C TRP A 96 1.53 -6.41 -3.05
N ASN A 97 2.54 -7.12 -2.55
CA ASN A 97 2.38 -8.30 -1.71
C ASN A 97 1.77 -7.96 -0.34
N HIS A 98 2.05 -6.77 0.21
CA HIS A 98 1.44 -6.30 1.46
C HIS A 98 -0.05 -6.05 1.33
N PHE A 99 -0.46 -5.31 0.29
CA PHE A 99 -1.87 -4.99 0.10
C PHE A 99 -2.66 -6.16 -0.53
N ARG A 100 -2.00 -7.01 -1.33
CA ARG A 100 -2.61 -8.05 -2.19
C ARG A 100 -3.81 -7.52 -2.98
N THR A 101 -3.79 -6.24 -3.34
CA THR A 101 -4.89 -5.57 -4.01
C THR A 101 -4.79 -5.72 -5.53
N GLY A 102 -5.51 -6.68 -6.10
CA GLY A 102 -5.68 -6.79 -7.55
C GLY A 102 -4.46 -7.37 -8.28
N LYS A 103 -4.39 -7.09 -9.58
CA LYS A 103 -3.38 -7.68 -10.47
C LYS A 103 -2.05 -6.93 -10.37
N GLN A 104 -0.94 -7.64 -10.57
CA GLN A 104 0.40 -7.05 -10.63
C GLN A 104 0.54 -5.99 -11.74
N ASP A 105 -0.29 -6.05 -12.78
CA ASP A 105 -0.34 -5.03 -13.84
C ASP A 105 -0.57 -3.61 -13.29
N ASN A 106 -1.41 -3.49 -12.24
CA ASN A 106 -1.67 -2.20 -11.61
C ASN A 106 -0.43 -1.66 -10.89
N MET A 107 0.36 -2.54 -10.27
CA MET A 107 1.62 -2.15 -9.63
C MET A 107 2.70 -1.82 -10.67
N ALA A 108 2.78 -2.58 -11.76
CA ALA A 108 3.72 -2.27 -12.83
C ALA A 108 3.44 -0.90 -13.46
N LEU A 109 2.17 -0.58 -13.71
CA LEU A 109 1.76 0.74 -14.18
C LEU A 109 2.05 1.83 -13.15
N PHE A 110 1.74 1.58 -11.87
CA PHE A 110 2.07 2.49 -10.77
C PHE A 110 3.56 2.85 -10.78
N LEU A 111 4.44 1.86 -10.82
CA LEU A 111 5.88 2.08 -10.84
C LEU A 111 6.32 2.86 -12.07
N LYS A 112 5.81 2.51 -13.26
CA LYS A 112 6.16 3.20 -14.52
C LYS A 112 5.84 4.70 -14.46
N ILE A 113 4.72 5.07 -13.83
CA ILE A 113 4.28 6.46 -13.71
C ILE A 113 5.06 7.18 -12.59
N VAL A 114 5.15 6.57 -11.41
CA VAL A 114 5.74 7.20 -10.22
C VAL A 114 7.26 7.30 -10.31
N PHE A 115 7.93 6.28 -10.83
CA PHE A 115 9.39 6.23 -10.98
C PHE A 115 9.80 6.39 -12.46
N ALA A 116 9.10 7.25 -13.20
CA ALA A 116 9.28 7.42 -14.64
C ALA A 116 10.72 7.76 -15.04
N HIS A 117 11.49 8.44 -14.19
CA HIS A 117 12.91 8.72 -14.46
C HIS A 117 13.77 7.45 -14.42
N THR A 118 13.55 6.56 -13.44
CA THR A 118 14.31 5.31 -13.29
C THR A 118 13.87 4.27 -14.31
N LEU A 119 12.59 4.28 -14.68
CA LEU A 119 11.97 3.26 -15.53
C LEU A 119 11.65 3.77 -16.94
N GLN A 120 12.25 4.88 -17.38
CA GLN A 120 11.90 5.53 -18.65
C GLN A 120 11.94 4.58 -19.85
N ASP A 121 12.96 3.71 -19.92
CA ASP A 121 13.24 2.81 -21.04
C ASP A 121 12.71 1.38 -20.81
N VAL A 122 11.94 1.17 -19.74
CA VAL A 122 11.41 -0.15 -19.36
C VAL A 122 9.92 -0.26 -19.69
N GLU A 123 9.53 -1.26 -20.46
CA GLU A 123 8.12 -1.56 -20.74
C GLU A 123 7.35 -2.04 -19.50
N VAL A 124 6.06 -1.71 -19.40
CA VAL A 124 5.21 -2.11 -18.26
C VAL A 124 5.18 -3.63 -18.08
N GLU A 125 5.11 -4.38 -19.18
CA GLU A 125 5.16 -5.85 -19.14
C GLU A 125 6.48 -6.39 -18.60
N THR A 126 7.58 -5.71 -18.87
CA THR A 126 8.90 -6.03 -18.32
C THR A 126 8.92 -5.76 -16.82
N ILE A 127 8.44 -4.59 -16.37
CA ILE A 127 8.32 -4.28 -14.94
C ILE A 127 7.56 -5.39 -14.20
N LYS A 128 6.39 -5.78 -14.72
CA LYS A 128 5.56 -6.84 -14.13
C LYS A 128 6.32 -8.16 -13.96
N LYS A 129 7.04 -8.60 -14.99
CA LYS A 129 7.78 -9.87 -14.98
C LYS A 129 8.91 -9.87 -13.97
N HIS A 130 9.57 -8.73 -13.77
CA HIS A 130 10.77 -8.63 -12.93
C HIS A 130 10.51 -8.12 -11.51
N LEU A 131 9.25 -7.95 -11.09
CA LEU A 131 8.90 -7.49 -9.73
C LEU A 131 9.60 -8.31 -8.62
N LYS A 132 9.76 -9.62 -8.83
CA LYS A 132 10.35 -10.56 -7.85
C LYS A 132 11.66 -11.20 -8.34
N ASP A 133 12.31 -10.63 -9.34
CA ASP A 133 13.54 -11.20 -9.90
C ASP A 133 14.76 -10.87 -9.03
N GLU A 134 15.77 -11.76 -9.02
CA GLU A 134 17.02 -11.52 -8.29
C GLU A 134 16.80 -11.14 -6.81
N GLU A 135 15.94 -11.89 -6.09
CA GLU A 135 15.45 -11.55 -4.73
C GLU A 135 16.53 -11.17 -3.69
N LEU A 136 17.78 -11.60 -3.92
CA LEU A 136 18.94 -11.36 -3.05
C LEU A 136 19.83 -10.18 -3.47
N LYS A 137 19.44 -9.42 -4.49
CA LYS A 137 20.20 -8.32 -5.08
C LYS A 137 19.56 -6.97 -4.76
N GLY A 138 20.37 -5.92 -4.81
CA GLY A 138 19.93 -4.55 -4.55
C GLY A 138 20.08 -4.17 -3.07
N ILE A 139 19.77 -2.91 -2.82
CA ILE A 139 19.67 -2.30 -1.50
C ILE A 139 18.27 -2.57 -0.90
N ILE A 140 17.22 -2.43 -1.70
CA ILE A 140 15.85 -2.73 -1.31
C ILE A 140 15.61 -4.22 -1.54
N MET A 141 15.59 -4.98 -0.44
CA MET A 141 15.39 -6.43 -0.47
C MET A 141 13.90 -6.79 -0.51
N ILE A 142 13.61 -7.95 -1.09
CA ILE A 142 12.28 -8.55 -1.07
C ILE A 142 11.91 -8.95 0.36
N LYS A 143 10.71 -8.56 0.79
CA LYS A 143 10.14 -8.84 2.11
C LYS A 143 8.78 -9.51 1.98
N GLU A 144 8.69 -10.78 2.36
CA GLU A 144 7.43 -11.52 2.41
C GLU A 144 6.40 -10.87 3.37
N ASP A 145 6.87 -10.11 4.36
CA ASP A 145 6.07 -9.31 5.28
C ASP A 145 6.81 -8.02 5.62
N ILE A 146 6.27 -6.87 5.20
CA ILE A 146 6.87 -5.55 5.48
C ILE A 146 6.51 -4.98 6.85
N SER A 147 5.64 -5.66 7.61
CA SER A 147 5.31 -5.28 9.00
C SER A 147 6.40 -5.70 10.00
N LYS A 148 7.38 -6.48 9.54
CA LYS A 148 8.46 -7.08 10.32
C LYS A 148 9.83 -6.46 10.02
#